data_AF-A0A2M7TMZ2-F1
#
_entry.id   AF-A0A2M7TMZ2-F1
#
_cell.length_a   1.000
_cell.length_b   1.000
_cell.length_c   1.000
_cell.angle_alpha   90.00
_cell.angle_beta   90.00
_cell.angle_gamma   90.00
#
_symmetry.space_group_name_H-M   'P 1'
#
loop_
_entity.id
_entity.type
_entity.pdbx_description
1 polymer ?
#
loop_
_entity_poly.entity_id
_entity_poly.type
_entity_poly.pdbx_seq_one_letter_code
_entity_poly.pdbx_strand_id
1 'polypeptide(L)' 'MKFSKTAWLKAFSGLSVNLSAAWFGAVLVFPNFSSINNYADALVLFYNLVFGTLFLMLTALFERSLEK' A
#
# COMPACT_ATOMS: atom_id res chain seq x y z
N MET A 1 -22.38 13.79 12.57
CA MET A 1 -22.18 13.72 11.11
C MET A 1 -22.25 12.25 10.69
N LYS A 2 -23.31 11.80 10.02
CA LYS A 2 -23.40 10.41 9.51
C LYS A 2 -22.67 10.37 8.17
N PHE A 3 -21.46 9.81 8.15
CA PHE A 3 -20.73 9.59 6.90
C PHE A 3 -21.46 8.55 6.05
N SER A 4 -21.66 8.86 4.77
CA SER A 4 -22.22 7.89 3.84
C SER A 4 -21.24 6.75 3.62
N LYS A 5 -21.76 5.57 3.27
CA LYS A 5 -20.94 4.40 2.93
C LYS A 5 -19.91 4.72 1.84
N THR A 6 -20.30 5.54 0.86
CA THR A 6 -19.45 6.07 -0.21
C THR A 6 -18.32 6.95 0.31
N ALA A 7 -18.58 7.82 1.29
CA ALA A 7 -17.55 8.67 1.88
C ALA A 7 -16.47 7.85 2.60
N TRP A 8 -16.88 6.80 3.31
CA TRP A 8 -15.94 5.87 3.94
C TRP A 8 -15.11 5.10 2.91
N LEU A 9 -15.75 4.54 1.88
CA LEU A 9 -15.05 3.84 0.78
C LEU A 9 -13.99 4.74 0.13
N LYS A 10 -14.33 6.01 -0.12
CA LYS A 10 -13.39 6.98 -0.69
C LYS A 10 -12.22 7.28 0.24
N ALA A 11 -12.48 7.41 1.54
CA ALA A 11 -11.42 7.58 2.54
C ALA A 11 -10.50 6.36 2.60
N PHE A 12 -11.06 5.14 2.63
CA PHE A 12 -10.28 3.91 2.65
C PHE A 12 -9.47 3.69 1.37
N SER A 13 -10.02 4.03 0.20
CA SER A 13 -9.28 4.02 -1.06
C SER A 13 -8.07 4.95 -1.01
N GLY A 14 -8.29 6.21 -0.60
CA GLY A 14 -7.24 7.20 -0.43
C GLY A 14 -6.16 6.77 0.58
N LEU A 15 -6.54 6.16 1.71
CA LEU A 15 -5.57 5.64 2.67
C LEU A 15 -4.78 4.46 2.10
N SER A 16 -5.44 3.55 1.38
CA SER A 16 -4.81 2.36 0.82
C SER A 16 -3.77 2.72 -0.24
N VAL A 17 -4.04 3.68 -1.12
CA VAL A 17 -3.07 4.09 -2.14
C VAL A 17 -1.86 4.79 -1.54
N ASN A 18 -2.05 5.65 -0.54
CA ASN A 18 -0.95 6.30 0.16
C ASN A 18 -0.08 5.30 0.91
N LEU A 19 -0.70 4.30 1.54
CA LEU A 19 0.03 3.25 2.25
C LEU A 19 0.80 2.35 1.28
N SER A 20 0.21 1.99 0.14
CA SER A 20 0.89 1.29 -0.94
C SER A 20 2.12 2.05 -1.43
N ALA A 21 1.96 3.36 -1.70
CA ALA A 21 3.06 4.22 -2.13
C ALA A 21 4.17 4.31 -1.07
N ALA A 22 3.83 4.34 0.23
CA ALA A 22 4.83 4.34 1.30
C ALA A 22 5.67 3.04 1.31
N TRP A 23 5.03 1.88 1.18
CA TRP A 23 5.73 0.60 1.11
C TRP A 23 6.62 0.48 -0.13
N PHE A 24 6.14 0.88 -1.31
CA PHE A 24 6.97 0.91 -2.51
C PHE A 24 8.06 1.98 -2.45
N GLY A 25 7.81 3.12 -1.79
CA GLY A 25 8.83 4.14 -1.54
C GLY A 25 9.96 3.63 -0.66
N ALA A 26 9.64 2.85 0.39
CA ALA A 26 10.65 2.18 1.22
C ALA A 26 11.52 1.19 0.43
N VAL A 27 11.02 0.70 -0.70
CA VAL A 27 11.70 -0.26 -1.57
C VAL A 27 12.51 0.47 -2.65
N LEU A 28 11.92 1.43 -3.35
CA LEU A 28 12.49 2.06 -4.54
C LEU A 28 13.30 3.33 -4.25
N VAL A 29 12.93 4.08 -3.21
CA VAL A 29 13.52 5.40 -2.89
C VAL A 29 14.54 5.28 -1.78
N PHE A 30 14.25 4.48 -0.76
CA PHE A 30 15.23 4.18 0.28
C PHE A 30 16.19 3.08 -0.22
N PRO A 31 17.51 3.19 0.06
CA PRO A 31 18.55 2.26 -0.39
C PRO A 31 18.49 0.87 0.27
N ASN A 32 17.29 0.37 0.60
CA ASN A 32 17.10 -0.95 1.21
C ASN A 32 17.66 -2.07 0.32
N PHE A 33 17.60 -1.94 -1.01
CA PHE A 33 18.22 -2.93 -1.91
C PHE A 33 19.75 -2.92 -1.91
N SER A 34 20.38 -1.74 -1.80
CA SER A 34 21.84 -1.63 -1.78
C SER A 34 22.47 -2.03 -0.45
N SER A 35 21.65 -2.28 0.58
CA SER A 35 22.09 -2.65 1.92
C SER A 35 21.58 -4.02 2.38
N ILE A 36 21.24 -4.92 1.45
CA ILE A 36 20.90 -6.31 1.79
C ILE A 36 22.18 -7.02 2.23
N ASN A 37 22.43 -7.02 3.54
CA ASN A 37 23.62 -7.62 4.14
C ASN A 37 23.30 -8.94 4.84
N ASN A 38 22.03 -9.20 5.14
CA ASN A 38 21.57 -10.39 5.82
C ASN A 38 20.17 -10.85 5.38
N TYR A 39 19.75 -12.02 5.86
CA TYR A 39 18.43 -12.60 5.55
C TYR A 39 17.25 -11.77 6.07
N ALA A 40 17.42 -11.03 7.17
CA ALA A 40 16.37 -10.17 7.69
C ALA A 40 16.08 -9.00 6.74
N ASP A 41 17.10 -8.41 6.12
CA ASP A 41 16.93 -7.33 5.13
C ASP A 41 16.13 -7.83 3.90
N ALA A 42 16.40 -9.05 3.45
CA ALA A 42 15.65 -9.68 2.36
C ALA A 42 14.18 -9.95 2.74
N LEU A 43 13.92 -10.35 4.00
CA LEU A 43 12.55 -10.49 4.51
C LEU A 43 11.82 -9.15 4.58
N VAL A 44 12.48 -8.09 5.05
CA VAL A 44 11.90 -6.73 5.11
C VAL A 44 11.49 -6.29 3.71
N LEU A 45 12.36 -6.48 2.72
CA LEU A 45 12.06 -6.19 1.32
C LEU A 45 10.85 -6.99 0.82
N PHE A 46 10.80 -8.29 1.10
CA PHE A 46 9.68 -9.15 0.74
C PHE A 46 8.36 -8.64 1.34
N TYR A 47 8.35 -8.30 2.63
CA TYR A 47 7.17 -7.74 3.29
C TYR A 47 6.74 -6.42 2.67
N ASN A 48 7.68 -5.50 2.41
CA ASN A 48 7.36 -4.23 1.77
C ASN A 48 6.68 -4.43 0.42
N LEU A 49 7.19 -5.35 -0.41
CA LEU A 49 6.59 -5.67 -1.71
C LEU A 49 5.21 -6.30 -1.58
N VAL A 50 5.04 -7.25 -0.66
CA VAL A 50 3.76 -7.93 -0.41
C VAL A 50 2.71 -6.93 0.09
N PHE A 51 3.03 -6.13 1.12
CA PHE A 51 2.09 -5.15 1.67
C PHE A 51 1.80 -4.03 0.68
N GLY A 52 2.82 -3.51 -0.01
CA GLY A 52 2.63 -2.51 -1.07
C GLY A 52 1.66 -2.99 -2.14
N THR A 53 1.80 -4.23 -2.60
CA THR A 53 0.92 -4.86 -3.59
C THR A 53 -0.49 -5.08 -3.02
N LEU A 54 -0.61 -5.57 -1.79
CA LEU A 54 -1.89 -5.82 -1.14
C LEU A 54 -2.72 -4.53 -1.01
N PHE A 55 -2.11 -3.43 -0.55
CA PHE A 55 -2.80 -2.15 -0.43
C PHE A 55 -3.17 -1.55 -1.80
N LEU A 56 -2.37 -1.80 -2.83
CA LEU A 56 -2.72 -1.41 -4.20
C LEU A 56 -3.95 -2.18 -4.68
N MET A 57 -4.01 -3.49 -4.44
CA MET A 57 -5.18 -4.30 -4.79
C MET A 57 -6.44 -3.87 -4.03
N LEU A 58 -6.32 -3.55 -2.74
CA LEU A 58 -7.44 -3.01 -1.95
C LEU A 58 -7.95 -1.69 -2.53
N THR A 59 -7.04 -0.79 -2.92
CA THR A 59 -7.39 0.47 -3.60
C THR A 59 -8.18 0.18 -4.87
N ALA A 60 -7.70 -0.73 -5.74
CA ALA A 60 -8.40 -1.09 -6.97
C ALA A 60 -9.80 -1.67 -6.72
N LEU A 61 -9.98 -2.46 -5.64
CA LEU A 61 -11.28 -2.98 -5.24
C LEU A 61 -12.22 -1.87 -4.72
N PHE A 62 -11.70 -0.91 -3.96
CA PHE A 62 -12.49 0.21 -3.46
C PHE A 62 -12.91 1.16 -4.57
N GLU A 63 -12.01 1.54 -5.47
CA GLU A 63 -12.33 2.37 -6.64
C GLU A 63 -13.37 1.70 -7.53
N ARG A 64 -13.19 0.40 -7.84
CA ARG A 64 -14.19 -0.37 -8.61
C ARG A 64 -15.57 -0.42 -7.92
N SER A 65 -15.62 -0.32 -6.60
CA SER A 65 -16.87 -0.30 -5.83
C SER A 65 -17.50 1.09 -5.77
N LEU A 66 -16.73 2.15 -6.01
CA LEU A 66 -17.18 3.54 -6.09
C LEU A 66 -17.68 3.92 -7.49
N GLU A 67 -17.16 3.26 -8.53
CA GLU A 67 -17.59 3.44 -9.93
C GLU A 67 -18.91 2.74 -10.28
N LYS A 68 -19.42 1.86 -9.40
CA LYS A 68 -20.71 1.18 -9.52
C LYS A 68 -21.84 1.99 -8.91
#